data_AF-A0A1J4XLB9-F1
#
_entry.id   AF-A0A1J4XLB9-F1
#
_cell.length_a   1.000
_cell.length_b   1.000
_cell.length_c   1.000
_cell.angle_alpha   90.00
_cell.angle_beta   90.00
_cell.angle_gamma   90.00
#
_symmetry.space_group_name_H-M   'P 1'
#
loop_
_entity.id
_entity.type
_entity.pdbx_description
1 polymer ?
#
loop_
_entity_poly.entity_id
_entity_poly.type
_entity_poly.pdbx_seq_one_letter_code
_entity_poly.pdbx_strand_id
1 'polypeptide(L)'
;MNAILAAMVNERWQPGIGDPNFWGWVTVFAYFFAFYMCARCVLHTPRFREKFIWLVFTGIMLFLGFNKQLDLQSFFTQALKDLAKEQGWYEQRRAYQVYFIVALSLFGAGFIVVFGGFMLFSFKKFFFPFVGIAFLVFFIVMRAASFHKMDSFLNTKVINIKYNVLIELTGIVFVIFGAKLELINKRLKKVVGTAKDPSG
;
A
#
# COMPACT_ATOMS: atom_id res chain seq x y z
N MET A 1 20.30 -27.25 6.98
CA MET A 1 20.59 -26.01 6.23
C MET A 1 19.40 -25.08 6.45
N ASN A 2 19.63 -24.03 7.23
CA ASN A 2 18.62 -23.26 7.97
C ASN A 2 17.93 -22.23 7.06
N ALA A 3 16.84 -22.64 6.41
CA ALA A 3 15.93 -21.69 5.81
C ALA A 3 14.94 -21.24 6.89
N ILE A 4 15.12 -19.99 7.31
CA ILE A 4 14.34 -19.19 8.25
C ILE A 4 12.83 -19.39 8.01
N LEU A 5 12.25 -20.35 8.73
CA LEU A 5 10.82 -20.57 8.83
C LEU A 5 10.28 -19.59 9.87
N ALA A 6 9.32 -18.77 9.45
CA ALA A 6 8.46 -17.89 10.23
C ALA A 6 8.61 -17.98 11.77
N ALA A 7 9.41 -17.05 12.32
CA ALA A 7 9.28 -16.33 13.60
C ALA A 7 8.40 -16.90 14.74
N MET A 8 8.50 -18.18 15.09
CA MET A 8 8.02 -18.75 16.34
C MET A 8 9.08 -19.70 16.89
N VAL A 9 10.13 -19.14 17.49
CA VAL A 9 11.05 -19.89 18.35
C VAL A 9 10.74 -19.48 19.79
N ASN A 10 10.16 -20.40 20.56
CA ASN A 10 9.86 -20.24 22.00
C ASN A 10 8.86 -19.11 22.36
N GLU A 11 7.71 -19.05 21.69
CA GLU A 11 6.57 -18.18 22.05
C GLU A 11 6.86 -16.66 22.10
N ARG A 12 8.03 -16.21 21.61
CA ARG A 12 8.39 -14.79 21.53
C ARG A 12 8.49 -14.35 20.08
N TRP A 13 7.92 -13.19 19.79
CA TRP A 13 8.11 -12.50 18.52
C TRP A 13 9.59 -12.15 18.33
N GLN A 14 10.19 -12.60 17.23
CA GLN A 14 11.46 -12.08 16.75
C GLN A 14 11.23 -11.43 15.37
N PRO A 15 11.92 -10.32 15.03
CA PRO A 15 11.83 -9.72 13.71
C PRO A 15 12.27 -10.73 12.65
N GLY A 16 11.30 -11.23 11.88
CA GLY A 16 11.49 -12.20 10.81
C GLY A 16 10.72 -11.75 9.56
N ILE A 17 11.21 -12.16 8.39
CA ILE A 17 10.64 -11.82 7.08
C ILE A 17 9.22 -12.39 6.98
N GLY A 18 8.22 -11.52 6.78
CA GLY A 18 6.80 -11.86 6.91
C GLY A 18 6.28 -12.99 6.03
N ASP A 19 6.73 -13.09 4.78
CA ASP A 19 6.36 -14.18 3.86
C ASP A 19 7.55 -14.47 2.91
N PRO A 20 8.30 -15.58 3.06
CA PRO A 20 9.41 -15.94 2.16
C PRO A 20 8.92 -16.49 0.81
N ASN A 21 7.70 -16.14 0.39
CA ASN A 21 7.14 -16.54 -0.89
C ASN A 21 7.62 -15.60 -1.99
N PHE A 22 7.87 -16.14 -3.19
CA PHE A 22 8.28 -15.37 -4.37
C PHE A 22 7.37 -14.15 -4.61
N TRP A 23 6.06 -14.35 -4.52
CA TRP A 23 5.07 -13.28 -4.68
C TRP A 23 5.16 -12.17 -3.62
N GLY A 24 5.54 -12.51 -2.39
CA GLY A 24 5.78 -11.52 -1.32
C GLY A 24 6.90 -10.57 -1.69
N TRP A 25 8.04 -11.11 -2.11
CA TRP A 25 9.18 -10.30 -2.58
C TRP A 25 8.84 -9.47 -3.82
N VAL A 26 8.12 -10.05 -4.79
CA VAL A 26 7.66 -9.30 -5.98
C VAL A 26 6.83 -8.09 -5.57
N THR A 27 5.87 -8.24 -4.64
CA THR A 27 5.07 -7.09 -4.17
C THR A 27 5.90 -6.02 -3.46
N VAL A 28 6.90 -6.43 -2.70
CA VAL A 28 7.79 -5.49 -1.99
C VAL A 28 8.62 -4.68 -2.98
N PHE A 29 9.24 -5.34 -3.96
CA PHE A 29 9.96 -4.64 -5.03
C PHE A 29 9.02 -3.72 -5.81
N ALA A 30 7.78 -4.15 -6.08
CA ALA A 30 6.80 -3.32 -6.75
C ALA A 30 6.44 -2.06 -5.94
N TYR A 31 6.27 -2.15 -4.62
CA TYR A 31 6.06 -0.98 -3.76
C TYR A 31 7.24 -0.01 -3.80
N PHE A 32 8.47 -0.50 -3.65
CA PHE A 32 9.66 0.35 -3.69
C PHE A 32 9.88 0.98 -5.07
N PHE A 33 9.54 0.25 -6.14
CA PHE A 33 9.57 0.79 -7.49
C PHE A 33 8.50 1.88 -7.70
N ALA A 34 7.27 1.67 -7.20
CA ALA A 34 6.22 2.68 -7.21
C ALA A 34 6.60 3.93 -6.39
N PHE A 35 7.20 3.74 -5.21
CA PHE A 35 7.79 4.80 -4.39
C PHE A 35 8.81 5.62 -5.20
N TYR A 36 9.76 4.96 -5.86
CA TYR A 36 10.78 5.64 -6.66
C TYR A 36 10.15 6.45 -7.80
N MET A 37 9.15 5.90 -8.50
CA MET A 37 8.44 6.62 -9.57
C MET A 37 7.67 7.83 -9.05
N CYS A 38 6.95 7.70 -7.94
CA CYS A 38 6.24 8.81 -7.30
C CYS A 38 7.22 9.89 -6.80
N ALA A 39 8.36 9.50 -6.21
CA ALA A 39 9.39 10.43 -5.76
C ALA A 39 9.98 11.23 -6.94
N ARG A 40 10.18 10.59 -8.10
CA ARG A 40 10.59 11.32 -9.31
C ARG A 40 9.55 12.33 -9.77
N CYS A 41 8.25 12.02 -9.65
CA CYS A 41 7.19 12.97 -9.92
C CYS A 41 7.24 14.17 -8.97
N VAL A 42 7.56 13.97 -7.68
CA VAL A 42 7.75 15.06 -6.70
C VAL A 42 8.85 16.02 -7.16
N LEU A 43 9.99 15.48 -7.62
CA LEU A 43 11.14 16.29 -8.05
C LEU A 43 10.87 17.10 -9.32
N HIS A 44 10.02 16.61 -10.23
CA HIS A 44 9.70 17.27 -11.51
C HIS A 44 8.40 18.09 -11.48
N THR A 45 7.82 18.32 -10.30
CA THR A 45 6.55 19.02 -10.15
C THR A 45 6.74 20.35 -9.43
N PRO A 46 6.61 21.49 -10.14
CA PRO A 46 6.82 22.80 -9.55
C PRO A 46 5.63 23.28 -8.73
N ARG A 47 4.39 22.88 -9.07
CA ARG A 47 3.19 23.30 -8.36
C ARG A 47 3.08 22.62 -7.00
N PHE A 48 3.00 23.41 -5.93
CA PHE A 48 2.93 22.92 -4.55
C PHE A 48 1.82 21.88 -4.33
N ARG A 49 0.59 22.14 -4.81
CA ARG A 49 -0.54 21.21 -4.67
C ARG A 49 -0.28 19.86 -5.32
N GLU A 50 0.19 19.86 -6.57
CA GLU A 50 0.50 18.63 -7.31
C GLU A 50 1.67 17.89 -6.64
N LYS A 51 2.69 18.64 -6.18
CA LYS A 51 3.84 18.10 -5.45
C LYS A 51 3.43 17.43 -4.13
N PHE A 52 2.51 18.05 -3.39
CA PHE A 52 1.98 17.50 -2.15
C PHE A 52 1.22 16.18 -2.39
N ILE A 53 0.40 16.10 -3.43
CA ILE A 53 -0.30 14.84 -3.80
C ILE A 53 0.72 13.73 -4.10
N TRP A 54 1.73 14.03 -4.92
CA TRP A 54 2.80 13.06 -5.21
C TRP A 54 3.60 12.66 -3.97
N LEU A 55 3.82 13.60 -3.03
CA LEU A 55 4.51 13.33 -1.78
C LEU A 55 3.69 12.39 -0.89
N VAL A 56 2.37 12.57 -0.84
CA VAL A 56 1.46 11.66 -0.13
C VAL A 56 1.50 10.26 -0.74
N PHE A 57 1.40 10.13 -2.07
CA PHE A 57 1.52 8.82 -2.74
C PHE A 57 2.88 8.17 -2.49
N THR A 58 3.95 8.96 -2.51
CA THR A 58 5.31 8.50 -2.19
C THR A 58 5.36 7.95 -0.76
N GLY A 59 4.84 8.69 0.21
CA GLY A 59 4.77 8.26 1.62
C GLY A 59 3.97 6.98 1.80
N ILE A 60 2.80 6.87 1.14
CA ILE A 60 1.96 5.67 1.21
C ILE A 60 2.68 4.46 0.63
N MET A 61 3.28 4.56 -0.56
CA MET A 61 4.01 3.43 -1.17
C MET A 61 5.18 2.96 -0.31
N LEU A 62 5.92 3.90 0.27
CA LEU A 62 7.04 3.60 1.14
C LEU A 62 6.57 2.91 2.42
N PHE A 63 5.55 3.46 3.07
CA PHE A 63 4.97 2.89 4.27
C PHE A 63 4.43 1.48 4.03
N LEU A 64 3.73 1.25 2.91
CA LEU A 64 3.21 -0.08 2.57
C LEU A 64 4.32 -1.09 2.23
N GLY A 65 5.39 -0.66 1.55
CA GLY A 65 6.56 -1.51 1.31
C GLY A 65 7.22 -1.97 2.61
N PHE A 66 7.43 -1.06 3.57
CA PHE A 66 7.93 -1.41 4.90
C PHE A 66 6.94 -2.24 5.71
N ASN A 67 5.65 -1.88 5.69
CA ASN A 67 4.59 -2.61 6.39
C ASN A 67 4.51 -4.06 5.93
N LYS A 68 4.69 -4.31 4.61
CA LYS A 68 4.73 -5.66 4.04
C LYS A 68 5.90 -6.49 4.54
N GLN A 69 7.09 -5.89 4.67
CA GLN A 69 8.29 -6.57 5.15
C GLN A 69 8.28 -6.83 6.67
N LEU A 70 7.87 -5.83 7.45
CA LEU A 70 7.83 -5.88 8.92
C LEU A 70 6.68 -6.74 9.48
N ASP A 71 5.77 -7.19 8.60
CA ASP A 71 4.50 -7.84 8.94
C ASP A 71 3.87 -7.26 10.21
N LEU A 72 3.70 -5.93 10.19
CA LEU A 72 3.23 -5.15 11.34
C LEU A 72 1.92 -5.71 11.91
N GLN A 73 1.09 -6.30 11.05
CA GLN A 73 -0.15 -6.96 11.43
C GLN A 73 0.08 -8.12 12.42
N SER A 74 1.04 -9.01 12.12
CA SER A 74 1.40 -10.12 13.01
C SER A 74 2.04 -9.61 14.30
N PHE A 75 2.90 -8.59 14.21
CA PHE A 75 3.50 -7.94 15.38
C PHE A 75 2.44 -7.33 16.30
N PHE A 76 1.55 -6.48 15.78
CA PHE A 76 0.48 -5.86 16.57
C PHE A 76 -0.45 -6.89 17.18
N THR A 77 -0.78 -7.95 16.45
CA THR A 77 -1.64 -9.03 16.97
C THR A 77 -0.98 -9.74 18.14
N GLN A 78 0.33 -9.99 18.08
CA GLN A 78 1.08 -10.61 19.19
C GLN A 78 1.23 -9.66 20.38
N ALA A 79 1.60 -8.39 20.14
CA ALA A 79 1.68 -7.39 21.20
C ALA A 79 0.34 -7.21 21.94
N LEU A 80 -0.77 -7.14 21.19
CA LEU A 80 -2.13 -7.15 21.77
C LEU A 80 -2.44 -8.46 22.48
N LYS A 81 -1.94 -9.59 21.97
CA LYS A 81 -2.13 -10.91 22.58
C LYS A 81 -1.54 -10.95 23.98
N ASP A 82 -0.33 -10.45 24.12
CA ASP A 82 0.45 -10.50 25.34
C ASP A 82 -0.11 -9.51 26.37
N LEU A 83 -0.43 -8.29 25.93
CA LEU A 83 -1.09 -7.28 26.76
C LEU A 83 -2.47 -7.77 27.25
N ALA A 84 -3.24 -8.44 26.39
CA ALA A 84 -4.56 -8.97 26.76
C ALA A 84 -4.49 -10.18 27.71
N LYS A 85 -3.40 -10.95 27.69
CA LYS A 85 -3.15 -12.02 28.68
C LYS A 85 -2.82 -11.42 30.04
N GLU A 86 -2.00 -10.37 30.05
CA GLU A 86 -1.56 -9.69 31.25
C GLU A 86 -2.69 -8.91 31.94
N GLN A 87 -3.58 -8.27 31.16
CA GLN A 87 -4.72 -7.50 31.67
C GLN A 87 -6.02 -8.31 31.82
N GLY A 88 -6.02 -9.61 31.50
CA GLY A 88 -7.19 -10.50 31.63
C GLY A 88 -8.29 -10.28 30.59
N TRP A 89 -8.10 -9.43 29.59
CA TRP A 89 -9.11 -9.12 28.54
C TRP A 89 -9.07 -10.07 27.34
N TYR A 90 -8.51 -11.27 27.51
CA TYR A 90 -8.36 -12.26 26.43
C TYR A 90 -9.70 -12.63 25.78
N GLU A 91 -10.78 -12.68 26.55
CA GLU A 91 -12.15 -12.97 26.07
C GLU A 91 -12.67 -11.90 25.07
N GLN A 92 -12.24 -10.63 25.19
CA GLN A 92 -12.76 -9.51 24.40
C GLN A 92 -12.01 -9.25 23.09
N ARG A 93 -11.08 -10.12 22.69
CA ARG A 93 -10.28 -9.97 21.45
C ARG A 93 -11.10 -9.67 20.21
N ARG A 94 -12.28 -10.29 20.09
CA ARG A 94 -13.17 -10.08 18.94
C ARG A 94 -13.66 -8.63 18.86
N ALA A 95 -13.96 -8.00 19.99
CA ALA A 95 -14.41 -6.60 20.03
C ALA A 95 -13.30 -5.65 19.53
N TYR A 96 -12.06 -5.83 19.99
CA TYR A 96 -10.93 -5.01 19.54
C TYR A 96 -10.58 -5.20 18.06
N GLN A 97 -10.70 -6.42 17.54
CA GLN A 97 -10.55 -6.67 16.10
C GLN A 97 -11.61 -5.93 15.28
N VAL A 98 -12.87 -5.95 15.72
CA VAL A 98 -13.96 -5.22 15.05
C VAL A 98 -13.70 -3.71 15.10
N TYR A 99 -13.32 -3.16 16.26
CA TYR A 99 -12.99 -1.74 16.36
C TYR A 99 -11.83 -1.35 15.46
N PHE A 100 -10.79 -2.18 15.36
CA PHE A 100 -9.68 -1.94 14.45
C PHE A 100 -10.12 -1.92 12.98
N ILE A 101 -10.93 -2.89 12.55
CA ILE A 101 -11.46 -2.94 11.18
C ILE A 101 -12.34 -1.73 10.87
N VAL A 102 -13.22 -1.35 11.80
CA VAL A 102 -14.10 -0.18 11.64
C VAL A 102 -13.27 1.10 11.55
N ALA A 103 -12.31 1.29 12.45
CA ALA A 103 -11.42 2.46 12.43
C ALA A 103 -10.62 2.54 11.13
N LEU A 104 -10.07 1.41 10.66
CA LEU A 104 -9.31 1.34 9.41
C LEU A 104 -10.20 1.62 8.19
N SER A 105 -11.43 1.12 8.19
CA SER A 105 -12.41 1.35 7.12
C SER A 105 -12.83 2.82 7.05
N LEU A 106 -13.13 3.43 8.20
CA LEU A 106 -13.46 4.85 8.30
C LEU A 106 -12.29 5.73 7.88
N PHE A 107 -11.07 5.38 8.30
CA PHE A 107 -9.86 6.09 7.89
C PHE A 107 -9.63 6.00 6.38
N GLY A 108 -9.75 4.80 5.80
CA GLY A 108 -9.61 4.58 4.37
C GLY A 108 -10.67 5.32 3.54
N ALA A 109 -11.93 5.28 3.97
CA ALA A 109 -13.02 6.02 3.34
C ALA A 109 -12.82 7.53 3.44
N GLY A 110 -12.47 8.04 4.64
CA GLY A 110 -12.17 9.45 4.86
C GLY A 110 -11.00 9.92 3.99
N PHE A 111 -9.94 9.12 3.87
CA PHE A 111 -8.81 9.40 2.99
C PHE A 111 -9.27 9.53 1.53
N ILE A 112 -10.07 8.58 1.03
CA ILE A 112 -10.60 8.62 -0.35
C ILE A 112 -11.46 9.87 -0.58
N VAL A 113 -12.34 10.22 0.37
CA VAL A 113 -13.23 11.39 0.24
C VAL A 113 -12.42 12.70 0.23
N VAL A 114 -11.53 12.88 1.21
CA VAL A 114 -10.73 14.11 1.37
C VAL A 114 -9.78 14.29 0.20
N PHE A 115 -8.99 13.26 -0.15
CA PHE A 115 -8.06 13.35 -1.28
C PHE A 115 -8.79 13.40 -2.61
N GLY A 116 -9.87 12.64 -2.78
CA GLY A 116 -10.72 12.67 -3.97
C GLY A 116 -11.25 14.08 -4.25
N GLY A 117 -11.75 14.76 -3.22
CA GLY A 117 -12.18 16.16 -3.31
C GLY A 117 -11.03 17.10 -3.71
N PHE A 118 -9.84 16.91 -3.15
CA PHE A 118 -8.66 17.70 -3.50
C PHE A 118 -8.21 17.47 -4.96
N MET A 119 -8.50 16.30 -5.53
CA MET A 119 -8.14 15.93 -6.91
C MET A 119 -9.17 16.31 -7.97
N LEU A 120 -10.38 16.76 -7.61
CA LEU A 120 -11.39 17.19 -8.59
C LEU A 120 -10.87 18.28 -9.55
N PHE A 121 -9.95 19.13 -9.07
CA PHE A 121 -9.31 20.17 -9.89
C PHE A 121 -8.25 19.66 -10.88
N SER A 122 -7.82 18.41 -10.80
CA SER A 122 -6.79 17.81 -11.67
C SER A 122 -7.05 16.33 -11.96
N PHE A 123 -8.33 15.96 -12.04
CA PHE A 123 -8.79 14.57 -12.07
C PHE A 123 -8.10 13.73 -13.15
N LYS A 124 -7.97 14.25 -14.37
CA LYS A 124 -7.34 13.52 -15.50
C LYS A 124 -5.88 13.13 -15.25
N LYS A 125 -5.13 13.90 -14.45
CA LYS A 125 -3.72 13.60 -14.15
C LYS A 125 -3.57 12.55 -13.06
N PHE A 126 -4.45 12.60 -12.06
CA PHE A 126 -4.33 11.79 -10.85
C PHE A 126 -5.33 10.61 -10.80
N PHE A 127 -6.14 10.42 -11.84
CA PHE A 127 -7.11 9.34 -11.91
C PHE A 127 -6.47 7.96 -11.68
N PHE A 128 -5.44 7.60 -12.47
CA PHE A 128 -4.82 6.28 -12.36
C PHE A 128 -4.14 6.04 -11.00
N PRO A 129 -3.29 6.96 -10.48
CA PRO A 129 -2.73 6.79 -9.14
C PRO A 129 -3.79 6.69 -8.06
N PHE A 130 -4.85 7.50 -8.14
CA PHE A 130 -5.91 7.47 -7.14
C PHE A 130 -6.69 6.16 -7.14
N VAL A 131 -7.05 5.65 -8.31
CA VAL A 131 -7.67 4.32 -8.45
C VAL A 131 -6.76 3.27 -7.83
N GLY A 132 -5.46 3.31 -8.10
CA GLY A 132 -4.49 2.39 -7.50
C GLY A 132 -4.46 2.45 -5.97
N ILE A 133 -4.48 3.65 -5.39
CA ILE A 133 -4.57 3.83 -3.92
C ILE A 133 -5.90 3.30 -3.38
N ALA A 134 -7.01 3.52 -4.07
CA ALA A 134 -8.31 2.98 -3.65
C ALA A 134 -8.31 1.45 -3.61
N PHE A 135 -7.69 0.79 -4.61
CA PHE A 135 -7.46 -0.65 -4.60
C PHE A 135 -6.60 -1.10 -3.41
N LEU A 136 -5.56 -0.35 -3.07
CA LEU A 136 -4.68 -0.66 -1.93
C LEU A 136 -5.40 -0.48 -0.58
N VAL A 137 -6.20 0.58 -0.42
CA VAL A 137 -7.04 0.77 0.77
C VAL A 137 -8.04 -0.37 0.90
N PHE A 138 -8.71 -0.74 -0.19
CA PHE A 138 -9.61 -1.89 -0.22
C PHE A 138 -8.89 -3.19 0.17
N PHE A 139 -7.70 -3.42 -0.37
CA PHE A 139 -6.85 -4.57 -0.02
C PHE A 139 -6.51 -4.60 1.48
N ILE A 140 -6.11 -3.47 2.06
CA ILE A 140 -5.78 -3.35 3.48
C ILE A 140 -6.99 -3.67 4.36
N VAL A 141 -8.17 -3.13 4.02
CA VAL A 141 -9.42 -3.40 4.74
C VAL A 141 -9.82 -4.86 4.62
N MET A 142 -9.75 -5.45 3.41
CA MET A 142 -10.00 -6.87 3.18
C MET A 142 -9.05 -7.76 3.99
N ARG A 143 -7.77 -7.40 4.07
CA ARG A 143 -6.78 -8.12 4.87
C ARG A 143 -7.09 -8.05 6.37
N ALA A 144 -7.56 -6.91 6.85
CA ALA A 144 -8.00 -6.76 8.24
C ALA A 144 -9.31 -7.51 8.53
N ALA A 145 -10.26 -7.51 7.60
CA ALA A 145 -11.55 -8.19 7.73
C ALA A 145 -11.44 -9.73 7.62
N SER A 146 -10.48 -10.24 6.82
CA SER A 146 -10.26 -11.68 6.61
C SER A 146 -9.95 -12.43 7.91
N PHE A 147 -9.40 -11.74 8.93
CA PHE A 147 -9.17 -12.30 10.26
C PHE A 147 -10.41 -12.89 10.95
N HIS A 148 -11.63 -12.50 10.53
CA HIS A 148 -12.83 -12.80 11.31
C HIS A 148 -13.64 -14.03 10.84
N LYS A 149 -13.52 -14.49 9.57
CA LYS A 149 -14.13 -15.76 9.04
C LYS A 149 -14.08 -15.95 7.50
N MET A 150 -13.24 -15.25 6.74
CA MET A 150 -13.27 -15.32 5.26
C MET A 150 -12.00 -15.91 4.61
N ASP A 151 -11.24 -16.74 5.35
CA ASP A 151 -10.03 -17.37 4.82
C ASP A 151 -10.28 -18.37 3.67
N SER A 152 -11.50 -18.91 3.56
CA SER A 152 -11.80 -19.93 2.53
C SER A 152 -11.97 -19.37 1.13
N PHE A 153 -12.43 -18.12 0.97
CA PHE A 153 -12.62 -17.52 -0.36
C PHE A 153 -11.34 -16.81 -0.86
N LEU A 154 -10.54 -16.21 0.03
CA LEU A 154 -9.33 -15.44 -0.31
C LEU A 154 -8.07 -16.28 -0.53
N ASN A 155 -8.00 -17.50 0.03
CA ASN A 155 -6.96 -18.49 -0.29
C ASN A 155 -7.29 -19.35 -1.52
N THR A 156 -8.43 -19.13 -2.16
CA THR A 156 -8.75 -19.81 -3.43
C THR A 156 -7.74 -19.38 -4.48
N LYS A 157 -6.98 -20.34 -5.00
CA LYS A 157 -5.97 -20.09 -6.02
C LYS A 157 -6.67 -19.97 -7.37
N VAL A 158 -6.53 -18.84 -8.05
CA VAL A 158 -6.74 -18.79 -9.50
C VAL A 158 -5.36 -18.78 -10.12
N ILE A 159 -5.01 -19.87 -10.81
CA ILE A 159 -3.75 -19.98 -11.56
C ILE A 159 -2.53 -19.76 -10.63
N ASN A 160 -2.51 -20.45 -9.49
CA ASN A 160 -1.40 -20.42 -8.52
C ASN A 160 -1.10 -19.05 -7.86
N ILE A 161 -1.93 -18.02 -8.08
CA ILE A 161 -1.84 -16.69 -7.45
C ILE A 161 -3.01 -16.54 -6.46
N LYS A 162 -2.72 -16.03 -5.26
CA LYS A 162 -3.74 -15.69 -4.25
C LYS A 162 -4.47 -14.41 -4.67
N TYR A 163 -5.80 -14.34 -4.52
CA TYR A 163 -6.60 -13.14 -4.82
C TYR A 163 -6.06 -11.88 -4.14
N ASN A 164 -5.56 -12.03 -2.91
CA ASN A 164 -4.91 -10.97 -2.15
C ASN A 164 -3.76 -10.31 -2.91
N VAL A 165 -2.87 -11.12 -3.49
CA VAL A 165 -1.70 -10.64 -4.25
C VAL A 165 -2.14 -9.98 -5.55
N LEU A 166 -3.19 -10.50 -6.19
CA LEU A 166 -3.71 -9.94 -7.45
C LEU A 166 -4.25 -8.51 -7.24
N ILE A 167 -5.08 -8.30 -6.22
CA ILE A 167 -5.65 -6.98 -5.90
C ILE A 167 -4.53 -6.00 -5.52
N GLU A 168 -3.58 -6.46 -4.69
CA GLU A 168 -2.44 -5.65 -4.26
C GLU A 168 -1.57 -5.21 -5.44
N LEU A 169 -1.15 -6.16 -6.30
CA LEU A 169 -0.35 -5.85 -7.49
C LEU A 169 -1.10 -4.94 -8.46
N THR A 170 -2.41 -5.17 -8.65
CA THR A 170 -3.23 -4.32 -9.51
C THR A 170 -3.19 -2.87 -9.03
N GLY A 171 -3.39 -2.63 -7.73
CA GLY A 171 -3.28 -1.31 -7.13
C GLY A 171 -1.92 -0.65 -7.38
N ILE A 172 -0.83 -1.39 -7.16
CA ILE A 172 0.54 -0.90 -7.38
C ILE A 172 0.78 -0.55 -8.86
N VAL A 173 0.33 -1.40 -9.78
CA VAL A 173 0.46 -1.19 -11.23
C VAL A 173 -0.25 0.08 -11.67
N PHE A 174 -1.45 0.35 -11.16
CA PHE A 174 -2.19 1.59 -11.45
C PHE A 174 -1.43 2.85 -10.99
N VAL A 175 -0.78 2.79 -9.81
CA VAL A 175 0.06 3.89 -9.32
C VAL A 175 1.29 4.10 -10.19
N ILE A 176 2.02 3.03 -10.52
CA ILE A 176 3.19 3.10 -11.40
C ILE A 176 2.81 3.66 -12.76
N PHE A 177 1.71 3.16 -13.34
CA PHE A 177 1.24 3.58 -14.66
C PHE A 177 0.92 5.08 -14.67
N GLY A 178 0.17 5.57 -13.68
CA GLY A 178 -0.13 6.98 -13.54
C GLY A 178 1.11 7.86 -13.35
N ALA A 179 2.07 7.43 -12.52
CA ALA A 179 3.35 8.13 -12.34
C ALA A 179 4.15 8.20 -13.65
N LYS A 180 4.22 7.09 -14.40
CA LYS A 180 4.93 7.02 -15.68
C LYS A 180 4.29 7.94 -16.72
N LEU A 181 2.96 7.97 -16.82
CA LEU A 181 2.25 8.87 -17.73
C LEU A 181 2.55 10.35 -17.44
N GLU A 182 2.57 10.74 -16.17
CA GLU A 182 2.90 12.12 -15.79
C GLU A 182 4.35 12.48 -16.16
N LEU A 183 5.31 11.57 -15.93
CA LEU A 183 6.71 11.78 -16.32
C LEU A 183 6.90 11.89 -17.84
N ILE A 184 6.20 11.05 -18.61
CA ILE A 184 6.23 11.10 -20.09
C ILE A 184 5.65 12.44 -20.57
N ASN A 185 4.49 12.84 -20.05
CA ASN A 185 3.84 14.10 -20.43
C ASN A 185 4.73 15.32 -20.13
N LYS A 186 5.44 15.32 -18.99
CA LYS A 186 6.41 16.39 -18.68
C LYS A 186 7.61 16.36 -19.61
N ARG A 187 8.16 15.19 -19.92
CA ARG A 187 9.29 15.05 -20.86
C ARG A 187 8.93 15.55 -22.25
N LEU A 188 7.75 15.20 -22.76
CA LEU A 188 7.23 15.67 -24.04
C LEU A 188 7.05 17.18 -24.06
N LYS A 189 6.46 17.79 -23.02
CA LYS A 189 6.31 19.24 -22.92
C LYS A 189 7.66 19.96 -22.90
N LYS A 190 8.67 19.39 -22.24
CA LYS A 190 10.04 19.95 -22.24
C LYS A 190 10.64 19.92 -23.64
N VAL A 191 10.57 18.78 -24.35
CA VAL A 191 11.10 18.62 -25.72
C VAL A 191 10.39 19.55 -26.72
N VAL A 192 9.06 19.63 -26.66
CA VAL A 192 8.28 20.50 -27.55
C VAL A 192 8.50 21.98 -27.22
N GLY A 193 8.65 22.31 -25.94
CA GLY A 193 8.98 23.66 -25.49
C GLY A 193 10.36 24.11 -25.98
N THR A 194 11.37 23.23 -25.91
CA THR A 194 12.72 23.53 -26.45
C THR A 194 12.76 23.59 -27.97
N ALA A 195 11.90 22.84 -28.67
CA ALA A 195 11.84 22.89 -30.14
C ALA A 195 11.16 24.17 -30.68
N LYS A 196 10.39 24.87 -29.85
CA LYS A 196 9.74 26.15 -30.19
C LYS A 196 10.63 27.37 -29.97
N ASP A 197 11.81 27.20 -29.38
CA ASP A 197 12.79 28.27 -29.16
C ASP A 197 14.13 27.95 -29.85
N PRO A 198 14.20 28.00 -31.19
CA PRO A 198 15.44 27.77 -31.93
C PRO A 198 16.36 29.01 -32.00
N SER A 199 16.08 30.09 -31.27
CA SER A 199 16.79 31.38 -31.37
C SER A 199 17.34 31.86 -30.04
N GLY A 200 18.18 31.04 -29.42
CA GLY A 200 19.14 31.45 -28.38
C GLY A 200 20.55 31.41 -28.94
#